data_AF-A0A661VTP6-F1
#
_entry.id   AF-A0A661VTP6-F1
#
_cell.length_a   1.000
_cell.length_b   1.000
_cell.length_c   1.000
_cell.angle_alpha   90.00
_cell.angle_beta   90.00
_cell.angle_gamma   90.00
#
_symmetry.space_group_name_H-M   'P 1'
#
loop_
_entity.id
_entity.type
_entity.pdbx_description
1 polymer ?
#
loop_
_entity_poly.entity_id
_entity_poly.type
_entity_poly.pdbx_seq_one_letter_code
_entity_poly.pdbx_strand_id
1 'polypeptide(L)'
;TWVGKGLQAVSQDRNAAAVVGINPLNMNTLAFGLGTMLAGMSGATLVDVFAWVPWIGVPASSKAFVIIVLGGMGSMPGALLGGLIIGVVESLGSGLLPDPGKALAYKDAFGLLIFALVLLVKPTGLFGRKL
;
A
#
# COMPACT_ATOMS: atom_id res chain seq x y z
N THR A 1 -20.99 -7.96 12.19
CA THR A 1 -20.37 -8.14 13.52
C THR A 1 -20.33 -6.81 14.26
N TRP A 2 -20.50 -6.83 15.60
CA TRP A 2 -20.53 -5.62 16.44
C TRP A 2 -19.23 -4.79 16.33
N VAL A 3 -18.08 -5.46 16.32
CA VAL A 3 -16.75 -4.81 16.22
C VAL A 3 -16.59 -4.05 14.89
N GLY A 4 -17.01 -4.63 13.76
CA GLY A 4 -16.91 -3.96 12.45
C GLY A 4 -17.80 -2.72 12.34
N LYS A 5 -19.04 -2.79 12.85
CA LYS A 5 -19.95 -1.64 12.90
C LYS A 5 -19.42 -0.55 13.84
N GLY A 6 -18.82 -0.94 14.97
CA GLY A 6 -18.19 -0.01 15.90
C GLY A 6 -16.99 0.72 15.30
N LEU A 7 -16.15 0.01 14.53
CA LEU A 7 -15.01 0.62 13.83
C LEU A 7 -15.46 1.62 12.75
N GLN A 8 -16.53 1.28 12.02
CA GLN A 8 -17.12 2.18 11.02
C GLN A 8 -17.75 3.43 11.66
N ALA A 9 -18.44 3.28 12.80
CA ALA A 9 -19.01 4.41 13.54
C ALA A 9 -17.91 5.37 14.04
N VAL A 10 -16.83 4.84 14.62
CA VAL A 10 -15.67 5.63 15.08
C VAL A 10 -14.95 6.32 13.90
N SER A 11 -14.98 5.74 12.70
CA SER A 11 -14.39 6.34 11.50
C SER A 11 -15.20 7.51 10.93
N GLN A 12 -16.50 7.57 11.21
CA GLN A 12 -17.35 8.69 10.80
C GLN A 12 -17.27 9.84 11.80
N ASP A 13 -17.47 9.55 13.09
CA ASP A 13 -17.37 10.55 14.15
C ASP A 13 -17.01 9.89 15.48
N ARG A 14 -15.80 10.20 15.99
CA ARG A 14 -15.30 9.67 17.28
C ARG A 14 -16.14 10.12 18.46
N ASN A 15 -16.61 11.37 18.45
CA ASN A 15 -17.35 11.94 19.58
C ASN A 15 -18.77 11.39 19.60
N ALA A 16 -19.42 11.29 18.44
CA ALA A 16 -20.74 10.68 18.35
C ALA A 16 -20.72 9.21 18.79
N ALA A 17 -19.71 8.44 18.35
CA ALA A 17 -19.55 7.04 18.75
C ALA A 17 -19.40 6.86 20.27
N ALA A 18 -18.69 7.76 20.95
CA ALA A 18 -18.52 7.73 22.40
C ALA A 18 -19.85 7.91 23.15
N VAL A 19 -20.75 8.76 22.63
CA VAL A 19 -22.08 9.00 23.24
C VAL A 19 -22.98 7.76 23.14
N VAL A 20 -22.81 6.93 22.11
CA VAL A 20 -23.56 5.66 21.96
C VAL A 20 -22.98 4.50 22.79
N GLY A 21 -21.99 4.79 23.66
CA GLY A 21 -21.34 3.79 24.52
C GLY A 21 -20.22 3.00 23.85
N ILE A 22 -19.79 3.38 22.64
CA ILE A 22 -18.65 2.75 21.95
C ILE A 22 -17.37 3.42 22.43
N ASN A 23 -16.47 2.67 23.07
CA ASN A 23 -15.18 3.21 23.48
C ASN A 23 -14.26 3.45 22.25
N PRO A 24 -13.98 4.71 21.86
CA PRO A 24 -13.18 5.01 20.67
C PRO A 24 -11.71 4.62 20.84
N LEU A 25 -11.23 4.60 22.09
CA LEU A 25 -9.85 4.28 22.43
C LEU A 25 -9.55 2.81 22.09
N ASN A 26 -10.42 1.89 22.55
CA ASN A 26 -10.30 0.46 22.25
C ASN A 26 -10.45 0.17 20.76
N MET A 27 -11.35 0.87 20.07
CA MET A 27 -11.55 0.67 18.64
C MET A 27 -10.35 1.17 17.83
N ASN A 28 -9.73 2.28 18.26
CA ASN A 28 -8.52 2.82 17.63
C ASN A 28 -7.28 1.95 17.91
N THR A 29 -7.11 1.42 19.12
CA THR A 29 -5.99 0.50 19.42
C THR A 29 -6.11 -0.80 18.63
N LEU A 30 -7.32 -1.32 18.43
CA LEU A 30 -7.56 -2.46 17.54
C LEU A 30 -7.21 -2.13 16.09
N ALA A 31 -7.69 -1.00 15.56
CA ALA A 31 -7.39 -0.59 14.19
C ALA A 31 -5.89 -0.39 13.96
N PHE A 32 -5.23 0.29 14.91
CA PHE A 32 -3.79 0.54 14.87
C PHE A 32 -2.99 -0.75 15.01
N GLY A 33 -3.37 -1.63 15.94
CA GLY A 33 -2.72 -2.93 16.15
C GLY A 33 -2.81 -3.84 14.92
N LEU A 34 -3.96 -3.86 14.24
CA LEU A 34 -4.09 -4.58 12.97
C LEU A 34 -3.22 -3.96 11.87
N GLY A 35 -3.18 -2.63 11.80
CA GLY A 35 -2.35 -1.92 10.83
C GLY A 35 -0.85 -2.18 11.01
N THR A 36 -0.34 -2.09 12.24
CA THR A 36 1.07 -2.35 12.56
C THR A 36 1.45 -3.81 12.39
N MET A 37 0.54 -4.74 12.72
CA MET A 37 0.75 -6.18 12.48
C MET A 37 0.92 -6.47 10.98
N LEU A 38 0.06 -5.92 10.12
CA LEU A 38 0.17 -6.06 8.66
C LEU A 38 1.44 -5.40 8.12
N ALA A 39 1.77 -4.20 8.60
CA ALA A 39 3.00 -3.51 8.22
C ALA A 39 4.26 -4.31 8.63
N GLY A 40 4.26 -4.90 9.82
CA GLY A 40 5.33 -5.75 10.32
C GLY A 40 5.50 -7.04 9.49
N MET A 41 4.41 -7.72 9.16
CA MET A 41 4.43 -8.90 8.27
C MET A 41 4.93 -8.55 6.86
N SER A 42 4.51 -7.40 6.32
CA SER A 42 5.02 -6.90 5.04
C SER A 42 6.50 -6.55 5.08
N GLY A 43 6.99 -5.99 6.18
CA GLY A 43 8.41 -5.68 6.35
C GLY A 43 9.27 -6.93 6.51
N ALA A 44 8.79 -7.93 7.27
CA ALA A 44 9.49 -9.19 7.49
C ALA A 44 9.68 -10.00 6.19
N THR A 45 8.65 -10.01 5.33
CA THR A 45 8.73 -10.67 4.01
C THR A 45 9.70 -9.96 3.05
N LEU A 46 9.95 -8.67 3.23
CA LEU A 46 10.91 -7.92 2.41
C LEU A 46 12.36 -8.43 2.61
N VAL A 47 12.69 -8.93 3.80
CA VAL A 47 14.04 -9.41 4.16
C VAL A 47 14.39 -10.72 3.44
N ASP A 48 13.39 -11.55 3.13
CA ASP A 48 13.60 -12.80 2.38
C ASP A 48 13.85 -12.54 0.88
N VAL A 49 13.24 -11.48 0.35
CA VAL A 49 13.31 -11.13 -1.07
C VAL A 49 14.57 -10.33 -1.42
N PHE A 50 15.09 -9.51 -0.51
CA PHE A 50 16.25 -8.65 -0.74
C PHE A 50 17.44 -9.09 0.10
N ALA A 51 18.61 -9.23 -0.55
CA ALA A 51 19.87 -9.54 0.14
C ALA A 51 20.13 -8.56 1.30
N TRP A 52 20.82 -9.04 2.35
CA TRP A 52 21.18 -8.32 3.58
C TRP A 52 22.04 -7.08 3.30
N VAL A 53 21.44 -6.00 2.80
CA VAL A 53 22.10 -4.74 2.47
C VAL A 53 21.37 -3.60 3.18
N PRO A 54 22.07 -2.72 3.93
CA PRO A 54 21.43 -1.64 4.71
C PRO A 54 20.61 -0.64 3.89
N TRP A 55 20.81 -0.58 2.57
CA TRP A 55 20.21 0.43 1.69
C TRP A 55 18.86 0.02 1.07
N ILE A 56 18.33 -1.17 1.38
CA ILE A 56 17.08 -1.68 0.79
C ILE A 56 15.83 -0.87 1.15
N GLY A 57 15.88 -0.08 2.22
CA GLY A 57 14.73 0.72 2.67
C GLY A 57 14.37 1.85 1.70
N VAL A 58 15.36 2.44 1.01
CA VAL A 58 15.15 3.56 0.09
C VAL A 58 14.32 3.15 -1.14
N PRO A 59 14.69 2.11 -1.92
CA PRO A 59 13.89 1.67 -3.06
C PRO A 59 12.54 1.06 -2.66
N ALA A 60 12.43 0.46 -1.48
CA ALA A 60 11.15 -0.03 -0.98
C ALA A 60 10.17 1.13 -0.68
N SER A 61 10.68 2.22 -0.12
CA SER A 61 9.87 3.40 0.24
C SER A 61 9.35 4.12 -1.00
N SER A 62 10.17 4.29 -2.03
CA SER A 62 9.74 4.91 -3.28
C SER A 62 8.68 4.06 -4.00
N LYS A 63 8.81 2.73 -4.02
CA LYS A 63 7.79 1.83 -4.57
C LYS A 63 6.48 1.88 -3.78
N ALA A 64 6.55 1.88 -2.45
CA ALA A 64 5.36 1.98 -1.61
C ALA A 64 4.59 3.27 -1.89
N PHE A 65 5.30 4.39 -2.08
CA PHE A 65 4.69 5.66 -2.47
C PHE A 65 3.96 5.56 -3.82
N VAL A 66 4.63 5.00 -4.84
CA VAL A 66 4.05 4.77 -6.16
C VAL A 66 2.78 3.91 -6.10
N ILE A 67 2.80 2.83 -5.32
CA ILE A 67 1.66 1.92 -5.13
C ILE A 67 0.47 2.63 -4.48
N ILE A 68 0.70 3.42 -3.43
CA ILE A 68 -0.35 4.13 -2.70
C ILE A 68 -0.99 5.21 -3.59
N VAL A 69 -0.17 5.96 -4.33
CA VAL A 69 -0.68 7.01 -5.22
C VAL A 69 -1.46 6.41 -6.40
N LEU A 70 -0.99 5.30 -6.96
CA LEU A 70 -1.69 4.59 -8.04
C LEU A 70 -3.03 4.00 -7.57
N GLY A 71 -3.08 3.47 -6.35
CA GLY A 71 -4.31 2.97 -5.73
C GLY A 71 -5.32 4.06 -5.35
N GLY A 72 -4.83 5.26 -5.03
CA GLY A 72 -5.60 6.41 -4.59
C GLY A 72 -5.47 6.66 -3.08
N MET A 73 -5.05 7.88 -2.70
CA MET A 73 -4.84 8.27 -1.31
C MET A 73 -6.15 8.19 -0.50
N GLY A 74 -6.27 7.20 0.39
CA GLY A 74 -7.43 7.01 1.25
C GLY A 74 -8.35 5.83 0.91
N SER A 75 -8.02 5.03 -0.12
CA SER A 75 -8.74 3.79 -0.44
C SER A 75 -7.89 2.56 -0.13
N MET A 76 -8.25 1.81 0.92
CA MET A 76 -7.65 0.50 1.21
C MET A 76 -7.74 -0.49 0.03
N PRO A 77 -8.92 -0.73 -0.58
CA PRO A 77 -9.00 -1.66 -1.71
C PRO A 77 -8.26 -1.16 -2.96
N GLY A 78 -8.17 0.16 -3.16
CA GLY A 78 -7.38 0.76 -4.23
C GLY A 78 -5.88 0.49 -4.08
N ALA A 79 -5.33 0.66 -2.87
CA ALA A 79 -3.92 0.39 -2.59
C ALA A 79 -3.56 -1.10 -2.76
N LEU A 80 -4.45 -2.01 -2.34
CA LEU A 80 -4.28 -3.47 -2.54
C LEU A 80 -4.19 -3.84 -4.02
N LEU A 81 -5.11 -3.33 -4.85
CA LEU A 81 -5.11 -3.58 -6.29
C LEU A 81 -3.91 -2.92 -6.98
N GLY A 82 -3.54 -1.70 -6.58
CA GLY A 82 -2.36 -1.02 -7.12
C GLY A 82 -1.07 -1.77 -6.84
N GLY A 83 -0.93 -2.32 -5.62
CA GLY A 83 0.23 -3.13 -5.25
C GLY A 83 0.31 -4.44 -6.03
N LEU A 84 -0.84 -5.10 -6.23
CA LEU A 84 -0.92 -6.33 -7.03
C LEU A 84 -0.55 -6.08 -8.49
N ILE A 85 -1.06 -5.02 -9.11
CA ILE A 85 -0.76 -4.66 -10.51
C ILE A 85 0.72 -4.36 -10.66
N ILE A 86 1.28 -3.50 -9.82
CA ILE A 86 2.71 -3.17 -9.88
C ILE A 86 3.56 -4.42 -9.64
N GLY A 87 3.23 -5.25 -8.65
CA GLY A 87 3.95 -6.48 -8.37
C GLY A 87 3.94 -7.45 -9.55
N VAL A 88 2.78 -7.71 -10.16
CA VAL A 88 2.64 -8.60 -11.32
C VAL A 88 3.44 -8.06 -12.50
N VAL A 89 3.37 -6.75 -12.77
CA VAL A 89 4.10 -6.17 -13.90
C VAL A 89 5.61 -6.14 -13.66
N GLU A 90 6.06 -5.89 -12.42
CA GLU A 90 7.47 -5.99 -12.06
C GLU A 90 8.01 -7.42 -12.17
N SER A 91 7.20 -8.43 -11.80
CA SER A 91 7.56 -9.85 -11.93
C SER A 91 7.65 -10.27 -13.40
N LEU A 92 6.66 -9.92 -14.22
CA LEU A 92 6.65 -10.20 -15.66
C LEU A 92 7.78 -9.46 -16.39
N GLY A 93 8.06 -8.20 -16.03
CA GLY A 93 9.14 -7.41 -16.58
C GLY A 93 10.52 -7.97 -16.25
N SER A 94 10.73 -8.52 -15.04
CA SER A 94 12.00 -9.20 -14.71
C SER A 94 12.17 -10.57 -15.36
N GLY A 95 11.10 -11.24 -15.77
CA GLY A 95 11.17 -12.55 -16.45
C GLY A 95 11.55 -12.48 -17.93
N LEU A 96 11.48 -11.30 -18.56
CA LEU A 96 11.67 -11.10 -20.00
C LEU A 96 13.03 -10.51 -20.42
N LEU A 97 13.92 -10.13 -19.48
CA LEU A 97 15.23 -9.55 -19.81
C LEU A 97 16.43 -10.41 -19.27
N PRO A 98 17.34 -10.91 -20.14
CA PRO A 98 18.45 -11.79 -19.77
C PRO A 98 19.76 -11.12 -19.30
N ASP A 99 19.78 -9.86 -18.83
CA ASP A 99 21.03 -9.15 -18.49
C ASP A 99 21.19 -8.81 -16.99
N PRO A 100 22.00 -9.57 -16.23
CA PRO A 100 22.10 -9.50 -14.75
C PRO A 100 22.71 -8.21 -14.19
N GLY A 101 23.37 -7.38 -15.02
CA GLY A 101 24.13 -6.20 -14.57
C GLY A 101 23.37 -4.87 -14.57
N LYS A 102 22.23 -4.76 -15.27
CA LYS A 102 21.41 -3.53 -15.36
C LYS A 102 19.96 -3.72 -14.86
N ALA A 103 19.64 -4.93 -14.40
CA ALA A 103 18.30 -5.34 -14.00
C ALA A 103 17.73 -4.56 -12.80
N LEU A 104 18.57 -4.15 -11.83
CA LEU A 104 18.11 -3.36 -10.67
C LEU A 104 17.64 -1.95 -11.07
N ALA A 105 18.39 -1.26 -11.94
CA ALA A 105 18.04 0.09 -12.39
C ALA A 105 16.81 0.12 -13.31
N TYR A 106 16.61 -0.93 -14.12
CA TYR A 106 15.45 -1.02 -15.00
C TYR A 106 14.16 -1.47 -14.28
N LYS A 107 14.25 -2.28 -13.20
CA LYS A 107 13.05 -2.64 -12.40
C LYS A 107 12.39 -1.40 -11.78
N ASP A 108 13.19 -0.47 -11.25
CA ASP A 108 12.67 0.78 -10.71
C ASP A 108 12.13 1.71 -11.81
N ALA A 109 12.81 1.77 -12.97
CA ALA A 109 12.36 2.57 -14.11
C ALA A 109 11.03 2.11 -14.71
N PHE A 110 10.77 0.80 -14.78
CA PHE A 110 9.50 0.26 -15.26
C PHE A 110 8.34 0.57 -14.31
N GLY A 111 8.54 0.40 -13.00
CA GLY A 111 7.54 0.79 -11.99
C GLY A 111 7.19 2.28 -12.08
N LEU A 112 8.19 3.13 -12.29
CA LEU A 112 8.02 4.58 -12.44
C LEU A 112 7.38 4.99 -13.79
N LEU A 113 7.68 4.27 -14.88
CA LEU A 113 7.06 4.48 -16.19
C LEU A 113 5.58 4.09 -16.19
N ILE A 114 5.23 2.97 -15.56
CA ILE A 114 3.84 2.52 -15.43
C ILE A 114 3.07 3.46 -14.51
N PHE A 115 3.69 3.91 -13.44
CA PHE A 115 3.13 4.95 -12.59
C PHE A 115 2.84 6.24 -13.36
N ALA A 116 3.80 6.73 -14.16
CA ALA A 116 3.63 7.90 -14.99
C ALA A 116 2.51 7.71 -16.04
N LEU A 117 2.45 6.54 -16.68
CA LEU A 117 1.37 6.18 -17.63
C LEU A 117 -0.01 6.15 -16.97
N VAL A 118 -0.11 5.56 -15.77
CA VAL A 118 -1.39 5.46 -15.06
C VAL A 118 -1.87 6.82 -14.55
N LEU A 119 -0.97 7.68 -14.05
CA LEU A 119 -1.32 9.06 -13.72
C LEU A 119 -1.78 9.86 -14.93
N LEU A 120 -1.19 9.60 -16.11
CA LEU A 120 -1.57 10.27 -17.36
C LEU A 120 -2.99 9.88 -17.81
N VAL A 121 -3.41 8.64 -17.54
CA VAL A 121 -4.74 8.13 -17.92
C VAL A 121 -5.80 8.38 -16.83
N LYS A 122 -5.43 8.35 -15.54
CA LYS A 122 -6.32 8.61 -14.39
C LYS A 122 -5.56 9.27 -13.22
N PRO A 123 -5.57 10.62 -13.13
CA PRO A 123 -4.80 11.37 -12.13
C PRO A 123 -5.29 11.19 -10.68
N THR A 124 -6.47 10.59 -10.47
CA THR A 124 -7.05 10.33 -9.14
C THR A 124 -6.80 8.90 -8.62
N GLY A 125 -6.07 8.07 -9.37
CA GLY A 125 -5.87 6.64 -9.03
C GLY A 125 -7.06 5.75 -9.40
N LEU A 126 -6.90 4.43 -9.27
CA LEU A 126 -7.86 3.43 -9.77
C LEU A 126 -9.23 3.51 -9.05
N PHE A 127 -9.22 3.81 -7.75
CA PHE A 127 -10.40 3.91 -6.88
C PHE A 127 -10.41 5.20 -6.04
N GLY A 128 -9.88 6.30 -6.58
CA GLY A 128 -9.97 7.63 -5.96
C GLY A 128 -11.43 7.96 -5.64
N ARG A 129 -11.73 8.12 -4.34
CA ARG A 129 -13.07 8.48 -3.86
C ARG A 129 -13.43 9.83 -4.49
N LYS A 130 -14.52 9.87 -5.26
CA LYS A 130 -15.15 11.15 -5.63
C LYS A 130 -15.56 11.81 -4.32
N LEU A 131 -15.07 13.03 -4.10
CA LEU A 131 -15.47 13.92 -3.01
C LEU A 131 -17.00 14.04 -2.97
#